data_AF-A0A812M0V9-F1
#
_entry.id   AF-A0A812M0V9-F1
#
_cell.length_a   1.000
_cell.length_b   1.000
_cell.length_c   1.000
_cell.angle_alpha   90.00
_cell.angle_beta   90.00
_cell.angle_gamma   90.00
#
_symmetry.space_group_name_H-M   'P 1'
#
loop_
_entity.id
_entity.type
_entity.pdbx_description
1 polymer ?
#
loop_
_entity_poly.entity_id
_entity_poly.type
_entity_poly.pdbx_seq_one_letter_code
_entity_poly.pdbx_strand_id
1 'polypeptide(L)'
;MRRMRIVVSPLQCWPGLRNCTLSSRSQRPARCDVADRNLSTSAAVHDDKPPSPICNGDLARMVEEARSPLKRGRRATEVAIGSHDYRYGSTLRGWSKNVAASAQRRDREKGWQSNIDANYLLDLVLEQGGLCAYSGIPMELLLPHSHWRVSIERINNRKGYIKGNCCLIAAEFNTAVHKMRDEAGAPTGSAQWSKQKVEELVHVRTGQVQAQRLQEGIAIARIRPSPTGPLSYRTFRGPDEEGRCFCSRCGIWKWQSEYSKCAASRTGMQPLCKQCACDAKLTWLQTLRGHGISLLTTARRRATSRKGVWTGAFALDLDDILVMLWMQGGRCYYSGVPLHCAAGPADWAWSIERLDNSVTYTKENCVLIAREFQTSDHSRKNAAYPVFGTAQWSRSKVNHVWGLYHEDCEARVVQGFPGPN
;
A
#
# COMPACT_ATOMS: atom_id res chain seq x y z
N MET A 1 -37.73 -21.68 34.52
CA MET A 1 -36.97 -20.41 34.61
C MET A 1 -36.00 -20.48 35.78
N ARG A 2 -34.72 -20.81 35.53
CA ARG A 2 -33.68 -20.87 36.58
C ARG A 2 -32.85 -19.58 36.53
N ARG A 3 -32.89 -18.80 37.62
CA ARG A 3 -32.06 -17.60 37.82
C ARG A 3 -30.61 -18.03 38.07
N MET A 4 -29.71 -17.74 37.13
CA MET A 4 -28.27 -17.77 37.37
C MET A 4 -27.88 -16.55 38.22
N ARG A 5 -27.32 -16.79 39.41
CA ARG A 5 -26.62 -15.77 40.19
C ARG A 5 -25.16 -15.73 39.72
N ILE A 6 -24.72 -14.59 39.21
CA ILE A 6 -23.31 -14.31 38.94
C ILE A 6 -22.72 -13.78 40.26
N VAL A 7 -21.79 -14.53 40.84
CA VAL A 7 -20.98 -14.07 41.97
C VAL A 7 -19.68 -13.53 41.40
N VAL A 8 -19.47 -12.23 41.54
CA VAL A 8 -18.20 -11.56 41.19
C VAL A 8 -17.31 -11.62 42.42
N SER A 9 -16.17 -12.31 42.31
CA SER A 9 -15.17 -12.42 43.38
C SER A 9 -14.18 -11.24 43.29
N PRO A 10 -13.79 -10.59 44.40
CA PRO A 10 -12.82 -9.49 44.37
C PRO A 10 -11.39 -10.00 44.13
N LEU A 11 -10.64 -9.20 43.37
CA LEU A 11 -9.23 -9.33 43.05
C LEU A 11 -8.37 -9.63 44.30
N GLN A 12 -7.72 -10.79 44.32
CA GLN A 12 -6.63 -11.07 45.25
C GLN A 12 -5.31 -10.53 44.67
N CYS A 13 -4.72 -9.58 45.42
CA CYS A 13 -3.37 -9.07 45.21
C CYS A 13 -2.33 -10.19 45.37
N TRP A 14 -1.39 -10.26 44.44
CA TRP A 14 -0.18 -11.08 44.54
C TRP A 14 0.87 -10.37 45.42
N PRO A 15 1.43 -11.00 46.46
CA PRO A 15 2.54 -10.42 47.21
C PRO A 15 3.87 -10.97 46.70
N GLY A 16 4.80 -10.06 46.38
CA GLY A 16 6.20 -10.41 46.26
C GLY A 16 6.92 -9.66 45.16
N LEU A 17 7.41 -8.46 45.46
CA LEU A 17 8.69 -7.94 44.94
C LEU A 17 9.16 -6.84 45.88
N ARG A 18 10.36 -7.06 46.44
CA ARG A 18 11.01 -6.21 47.44
C ARG A 18 11.59 -4.97 46.78
N ASN A 19 11.62 -3.89 47.57
CA ASN A 19 12.18 -2.58 47.26
C ASN A 19 13.65 -2.66 46.81
N CYS A 20 13.91 -2.21 45.58
CA CYS A 20 15.22 -1.72 45.15
C CYS A 20 15.08 -0.23 44.83
N THR A 21 15.50 0.62 45.77
CA THR A 21 15.71 2.04 45.55
C THR A 21 16.96 2.24 44.70
N LEU A 22 16.79 2.60 43.42
CA LEU A 22 17.87 3.05 42.56
C LEU A 22 17.61 4.49 42.08
N SER A 23 18.60 5.31 42.42
CA SER A 23 18.86 6.69 42.03
C SER A 23 18.35 7.08 40.64
N SER A 24 17.44 8.06 40.61
CA SER A 24 16.91 8.69 39.40
C SER A 24 17.95 9.64 38.79
N ARG A 25 18.80 9.14 37.88
CA ARG A 25 19.41 10.00 36.86
C ARG A 25 18.42 10.15 35.71
N SER A 26 17.85 11.35 35.60
CA SER A 26 17.04 11.81 34.48
C SER A 26 17.80 11.67 33.16
N GLN A 27 17.64 10.55 32.48
CA GLN A 27 17.94 10.43 31.06
C GLN A 27 16.71 10.93 30.30
N ARG A 28 16.90 11.99 29.52
CA ARG A 28 15.88 12.49 28.58
C ARG A 28 15.58 11.36 27.59
N PRO A 29 14.30 11.06 27.27
CA PRO A 29 13.98 10.09 26.23
C PRO A 29 14.58 10.58 24.90
N ALA A 30 15.22 9.66 24.19
CA ALA A 30 15.69 9.90 22.84
C ALA A 30 14.50 10.33 21.98
N ARG A 31 14.50 11.58 21.51
CA ARG A 31 13.70 11.93 20.34
C ARG A 31 14.16 10.98 19.24
N CYS A 32 13.23 10.23 18.66
CA CYS A 32 13.41 9.75 17.30
C CYS A 32 13.29 10.98 16.38
N ASP A 33 14.27 11.87 16.47
CA ASP A 33 14.71 12.57 15.30
C ASP A 33 15.29 11.43 14.44
N VAL A 34 14.42 10.81 13.63
CA VAL A 34 14.87 10.34 12.32
C VAL A 34 15.28 11.64 11.65
N ALA A 35 16.47 12.13 12.00
CA ALA A 35 17.04 13.30 11.39
C ALA A 35 16.91 13.00 9.92
N ASP A 36 16.19 13.87 9.20
CA ASP A 36 16.26 13.94 7.75
C ASP A 36 17.74 13.98 7.44
N ARG A 37 18.35 12.79 7.26
CA ARG A 37 19.77 12.68 7.06
C ARG A 37 19.97 13.50 5.81
N ASN A 38 20.85 14.49 5.91
CA ASN A 38 21.37 15.24 4.78
C ASN A 38 22.00 14.25 3.80
N LEU A 39 21.16 13.54 3.06
CA LEU A 39 21.48 12.75 1.90
C LEU A 39 21.89 13.79 0.89
N SER A 40 23.21 14.01 0.81
CA SER A 40 23.88 14.91 -0.11
C SER A 40 23.26 14.79 -1.50
N THR A 41 22.38 15.72 -1.82
CA THR A 41 21.62 15.82 -3.06
C THR A 41 22.57 16.14 -4.19
N SER A 42 22.85 15.17 -5.07
CA SER A 42 23.40 15.50 -6.38
C SER A 42 22.38 16.38 -7.11
N ALA A 43 22.85 17.45 -7.73
CA ALA A 43 22.11 18.65 -8.15
C ALA A 43 21.06 18.48 -9.28
N ALA A 44 20.57 17.26 -9.52
CA ALA A 44 19.42 16.98 -10.39
C ALA A 44 18.29 16.34 -9.57
N VAL A 45 17.98 16.95 -8.42
CA VAL A 45 16.78 16.62 -7.64
C VAL A 45 15.60 17.14 -8.44
N HIS A 46 14.86 16.23 -9.09
CA HIS A 46 13.54 16.58 -9.60
C HIS A 46 12.73 17.11 -8.40
N ASP A 47 12.36 18.38 -8.45
CA ASP A 47 11.56 19.01 -7.41
C ASP A 47 10.24 18.24 -7.29
N ASP A 48 9.86 17.84 -6.07
CA ASP A 48 8.58 17.17 -5.78
C ASP A 48 7.37 18.07 -6.08
N LYS A 49 7.60 19.34 -6.42
CA LYS A 49 6.57 20.26 -6.90
C LYS A 49 5.97 19.81 -8.23
N PRO A 50 4.65 19.97 -8.40
CA PRO A 50 4.04 19.77 -9.71
C PRO A 50 4.51 20.81 -10.71
N PRO A 51 4.39 20.49 -12.01
CA PRO A 51 4.64 21.46 -13.06
C PRO A 51 3.69 22.66 -12.92
N SER A 52 4.08 23.79 -13.51
CA SER A 52 3.17 24.92 -13.61
C SER A 52 1.96 24.56 -14.51
N PRO A 53 0.76 25.06 -14.22
CA PRO A 53 -0.38 24.88 -15.11
C PRO A 53 -0.08 25.35 -16.53
N ILE A 54 -0.40 24.52 -17.52
CA ILE A 54 -0.29 24.89 -18.94
C ILE A 54 -1.50 25.74 -19.29
N CYS A 55 -1.31 26.89 -19.96
CA CYS A 55 -2.46 27.70 -20.36
C CYS A 55 -3.31 26.96 -21.41
N ASN A 56 -4.62 27.16 -21.40
CA ASN A 56 -5.54 26.42 -22.28
C ASN A 56 -5.21 26.58 -23.78
N GLY A 57 -4.70 27.75 -24.20
CA GLY A 57 -4.28 27.99 -25.59
C GLY A 57 -3.06 27.17 -26.00
N ASP A 58 -2.05 27.06 -25.12
CA ASP A 58 -0.87 26.23 -25.36
C ASP A 58 -1.23 24.75 -25.34
N LEU A 59 -2.09 24.33 -24.41
CA LEU A 59 -2.56 22.96 -24.31
C LEU A 59 -3.34 22.55 -25.58
N ALA A 60 -4.23 23.42 -26.08
CA ALA A 60 -4.94 23.22 -27.34
C ALA A 60 -3.97 23.08 -28.53
N ARG A 61 -2.95 23.94 -28.60
CA ARG A 61 -1.91 23.86 -29.64
C ARG A 61 -1.13 22.55 -29.59
N MET A 62 -0.75 22.11 -28.39
CA MET A 62 -0.07 20.82 -28.18
C MET A 62 -0.92 19.63 -28.62
N VAL A 63 -2.23 19.65 -28.32
CA VAL A 63 -3.16 18.60 -28.74
C VAL A 63 -3.36 18.60 -30.25
N GLU A 64 -3.50 19.76 -30.87
CA GLU A 64 -3.65 19.87 -32.33
C GLU A 64 -2.37 19.41 -33.06
N GLU A 65 -1.20 19.76 -32.54
CA GLU A 65 0.07 19.23 -33.02
C GLU A 65 0.16 17.71 -32.84
N ALA A 66 -0.39 17.16 -31.74
CA ALA A 66 -0.45 15.73 -31.48
C ALA A 66 -1.48 14.97 -32.34
N ARG A 67 -2.41 15.66 -32.99
CA ARG A 67 -3.37 15.11 -33.97
C ARG A 67 -2.82 15.15 -35.38
N SER A 68 -2.25 16.30 -35.77
CA SER A 68 -1.75 16.60 -37.13
C SER A 68 -0.93 15.46 -37.76
N PRO A 69 -1.16 15.01 -38.99
CA PRO A 69 -0.32 13.97 -39.59
C PRO A 69 1.17 14.32 -39.48
N LEU A 70 2.03 13.33 -39.19
CA LEU A 70 3.48 13.56 -39.26
C LEU A 70 3.80 14.06 -40.66
N LYS A 71 4.21 15.33 -40.77
CA LYS A 71 4.71 15.88 -42.04
C LYS A 71 5.86 14.97 -42.43
N ARG A 72 5.71 14.25 -43.56
CA ARG A 72 6.80 13.47 -44.15
C ARG A 72 7.88 14.46 -44.57
N GLY A 73 8.68 14.92 -43.62
CA GLY A 73 9.89 15.68 -43.89
C GLY A 73 10.74 14.86 -44.86
N ARG A 74 11.31 15.54 -45.86
CA ARG A 74 12.28 14.96 -46.81
C ARG A 74 13.22 14.04 -46.02
N ARG A 75 13.33 12.79 -46.49
CA ARG A 75 14.13 11.69 -45.94
C ARG A 75 15.31 12.25 -45.14
N ALA A 76 15.21 12.22 -43.81
CA ALA A 76 16.37 12.30 -42.93
C ALA A 76 17.15 11.00 -43.12
N THR A 77 17.84 10.90 -44.24
CA THR A 77 18.92 9.94 -44.45
C THR A 77 19.94 10.17 -43.33
N GLU A 78 20.30 9.09 -42.64
CA GLU A 78 21.47 9.00 -41.73
C GLU A 78 21.38 9.57 -40.31
N VAL A 79 20.23 9.45 -39.62
CA VAL A 79 20.25 9.53 -38.14
C VAL A 79 20.07 8.12 -37.56
N ALA A 80 21.11 7.66 -36.86
CA ALA A 80 21.28 6.33 -36.33
C ALA A 80 20.04 5.77 -35.60
N ILE A 81 19.67 4.54 -35.94
CA ILE A 81 18.44 3.81 -35.56
C ILE A 81 18.31 3.53 -34.04
N GLY A 82 19.33 3.83 -33.22
CA GLY A 82 19.37 3.44 -31.80
C GLY A 82 18.67 4.35 -30.78
N SER A 83 18.31 5.59 -31.12
CA SER A 83 17.87 6.63 -30.14
C SER A 83 16.41 7.09 -30.29
N HIS A 84 15.72 6.64 -31.34
CA HIS A 84 14.49 7.29 -31.78
C HIS A 84 13.23 6.95 -30.95
N ASP A 85 13.18 5.78 -30.31
CA ASP A 85 11.97 5.29 -29.65
C ASP A 85 11.64 6.05 -28.35
N TYR A 86 12.67 6.49 -27.62
CA TYR A 86 12.49 7.22 -26.37
C TYR A 86 11.88 8.61 -26.59
N ARG A 87 12.23 9.27 -27.69
CA ARG A 87 11.72 10.60 -28.05
C ARG A 87 10.25 10.57 -28.49
N TYR A 88 9.78 9.46 -29.06
CA TYR A 88 8.38 9.39 -29.47
C TYR A 88 7.46 9.30 -28.27
N GLY A 89 7.80 8.47 -27.28
CA GLY A 89 7.05 8.34 -26.03
C GLY A 89 6.99 9.61 -25.17
N SER A 90 7.93 10.54 -25.36
CA SER A 90 7.93 11.87 -24.72
C SER A 90 7.15 12.94 -25.49
N THR A 91 6.44 12.57 -26.55
CA THR A 91 5.46 13.46 -27.21
C THR A 91 4.05 13.10 -26.77
N LEU A 92 3.15 14.08 -26.73
CA LEU A 92 1.74 13.84 -26.38
C LEU A 92 1.05 12.85 -27.34
N ARG A 93 1.45 12.84 -28.62
CA ARG A 93 1.02 11.84 -29.61
C ARG A 93 1.50 10.44 -29.27
N GLY A 94 2.79 10.28 -28.98
CA GLY A 94 3.34 8.97 -28.68
C GLY A 94 2.83 8.43 -27.36
N TRP A 95 2.72 9.28 -26.34
CA TRP A 95 2.09 8.96 -25.06
C TRP A 95 0.66 8.44 -25.27
N SER A 96 -0.22 9.22 -25.92
CA SER A 96 -1.64 8.86 -26.08
C SER A 96 -1.81 7.53 -26.83
N LYS A 97 -1.04 7.30 -27.91
CA LYS A 97 -1.06 6.01 -28.62
C LYS A 97 -0.58 4.85 -27.74
N ASN A 98 0.53 5.03 -27.02
CA ASN A 98 1.10 3.97 -26.17
C ASN A 98 0.17 3.62 -25.01
N VAL A 99 -0.46 4.62 -24.39
CA VAL A 99 -1.41 4.43 -23.29
C VAL A 99 -2.68 3.74 -23.78
N ALA A 100 -3.27 4.20 -24.90
CA ALA A 100 -4.46 3.58 -25.47
C ALA A 100 -4.21 2.10 -25.85
N ALA A 101 -3.11 1.80 -26.54
CA ALA A 101 -2.74 0.44 -26.91
C ALA A 101 -2.49 -0.45 -25.67
N SER A 102 -1.83 0.08 -24.65
CA SER A 102 -1.57 -0.64 -23.39
C SER A 102 -2.87 -0.93 -22.63
N ALA A 103 -3.81 0.01 -22.59
CA ALA A 103 -5.11 -0.16 -21.97
C ALA A 103 -5.95 -1.22 -22.71
N GLN A 104 -6.06 -1.13 -24.03
CA GLN A 104 -6.74 -2.12 -24.87
C GLN A 104 -6.17 -3.54 -24.68
N ARG A 105 -4.83 -3.67 -24.63
CA ARG A 105 -4.19 -4.97 -24.36
C ARG A 105 -4.61 -5.55 -23.00
N ARG A 106 -4.58 -4.74 -21.94
CA ARG A 106 -4.95 -5.17 -20.58
C ARG A 106 -6.41 -5.60 -20.47
N ASP A 107 -7.31 -4.94 -21.20
CA ASP A 107 -8.71 -5.33 -21.22
C ASP A 107 -8.94 -6.62 -22.01
N ARG A 108 -8.30 -6.75 -23.18
CA ARG A 108 -8.33 -8.00 -23.96
C ARG A 108 -7.82 -9.20 -23.16
N GLU A 109 -6.73 -9.06 -22.40
CA GLU A 109 -6.21 -10.10 -21.50
C GLU A 109 -7.20 -10.52 -20.40
N LYS A 110 -8.15 -9.64 -20.06
CA LYS A 110 -9.21 -9.90 -19.07
C LYS A 110 -10.57 -10.24 -19.70
N GLY A 111 -10.68 -10.27 -21.03
CA GLY A 111 -11.95 -10.41 -21.73
C GLY A 111 -12.89 -9.21 -21.56
N TRP A 112 -12.36 -8.02 -21.30
CA TRP A 112 -13.13 -6.78 -21.14
C TRP A 112 -13.22 -6.01 -22.45
N GLN A 113 -14.29 -5.23 -22.61
CA GLN A 113 -14.45 -4.31 -23.73
C GLN A 113 -13.60 -3.06 -23.53
N SER A 114 -12.98 -2.58 -24.61
CA SER A 114 -12.23 -1.33 -24.65
C SER A 114 -12.55 -0.60 -25.95
N ASN A 115 -12.89 0.68 -25.87
CA ASN A 115 -13.13 1.52 -27.05
C ASN A 115 -12.40 2.87 -26.98
N ILE A 116 -11.45 3.03 -26.06
CA ILE A 116 -10.58 4.20 -26.05
C ILE A 116 -9.54 4.13 -27.18
N ASP A 117 -9.23 5.29 -27.74
CA ASP A 117 -8.22 5.49 -28.77
C ASP A 117 -7.34 6.70 -28.40
N ALA A 118 -6.30 6.98 -29.19
CA ALA A 118 -5.39 8.08 -28.89
C ALA A 118 -6.08 9.46 -28.91
N ASN A 119 -7.04 9.68 -29.82
CA ASN A 119 -7.74 10.96 -29.93
C ASN A 119 -8.62 11.21 -28.71
N TYR A 120 -9.30 10.17 -28.22
CA TYR A 120 -10.08 10.25 -26.98
C TYR A 120 -9.22 10.63 -25.76
N LEU A 121 -7.98 10.13 -25.67
CA LEU A 121 -7.08 10.54 -24.59
C LEU A 121 -6.63 12.00 -24.73
N LEU A 122 -6.47 12.49 -25.96
CA LEU A 122 -6.20 13.91 -26.22
C LEU A 122 -7.41 14.79 -25.89
N ASP A 123 -8.63 14.32 -26.17
CA ASP A 123 -9.87 14.99 -25.75
C ASP A 123 -9.91 15.10 -24.22
N LEU A 124 -9.62 14.02 -23.48
CA LEU A 124 -9.54 14.06 -22.02
C LEU A 124 -8.49 15.06 -21.49
N VAL A 125 -7.35 15.22 -22.17
CA VAL A 125 -6.34 16.23 -21.80
C VAL A 125 -6.94 17.65 -21.88
N LEU A 126 -7.68 17.95 -22.95
CA LEU A 126 -8.34 19.25 -23.12
C LEU A 126 -9.48 19.43 -22.12
N GLU A 127 -10.37 18.45 -21.99
CA GLU A 127 -11.52 18.47 -21.07
C GLU A 127 -11.09 18.71 -19.62
N GLN A 128 -9.96 18.12 -19.21
CA GLN A 128 -9.41 18.29 -17.86
C GLN A 128 -8.44 19.47 -17.73
N GLY A 129 -8.14 20.21 -18.80
CA GLY A 129 -7.17 21.31 -18.78
C GLY A 129 -5.75 20.88 -18.38
N GLY A 130 -5.36 19.62 -18.63
CA GLY A 130 -4.09 19.08 -18.18
C GLY A 130 -3.98 18.85 -16.66
N LEU A 131 -5.10 18.91 -15.92
CA LEU A 131 -5.14 18.71 -14.48
C LEU A 131 -5.54 17.29 -14.10
N CYS A 132 -5.06 16.82 -12.96
CA CYS A 132 -5.44 15.54 -12.35
C CYS A 132 -6.93 15.56 -11.98
N ALA A 133 -7.70 14.56 -12.44
CA ALA A 133 -9.15 14.50 -12.19
C ALA A 133 -9.52 14.39 -10.69
N TYR A 134 -8.62 13.89 -9.85
CA TYR A 134 -8.88 13.73 -8.41
C TYR A 134 -8.43 14.91 -7.58
N SER A 135 -7.21 15.43 -7.82
CA SER A 135 -6.62 16.46 -6.98
C SER A 135 -6.60 17.87 -7.59
N GLY A 136 -6.89 18.01 -8.89
CA GLY A 136 -6.75 19.27 -9.61
C GLY A 136 -5.31 19.73 -9.86
N ILE A 137 -4.31 18.94 -9.46
CA ILE A 137 -2.90 19.27 -9.65
C ILE A 137 -2.51 19.20 -11.13
N PRO A 138 -1.72 20.14 -11.66
CA PRO A 138 -1.18 20.06 -13.01
C PRO A 138 -0.35 18.79 -13.20
N MET A 139 -0.60 18.06 -14.29
CA MET A 139 0.12 16.84 -14.60
C MET A 139 1.26 17.11 -15.59
N GLU A 140 2.34 16.36 -15.46
CA GLU A 140 3.43 16.37 -16.45
C GLU A 140 3.07 15.46 -17.64
N LEU A 141 2.95 16.05 -18.82
CA LEU A 141 2.43 15.41 -20.03
C LEU A 141 3.52 14.88 -20.97
N LEU A 142 4.73 15.44 -20.90
CA LEU A 142 5.76 15.24 -21.92
C LEU A 142 6.99 14.51 -21.37
N LEU A 143 7.35 14.75 -20.12
CA LEU A 143 8.56 14.14 -19.54
C LEU A 143 8.25 12.72 -19.04
N PRO A 144 8.77 11.66 -19.69
CA PRO A 144 8.65 10.33 -19.13
C PRO A 144 9.49 10.27 -17.86
N HIS A 145 8.96 9.62 -16.83
CA HIS A 145 9.64 9.53 -15.53
C HIS A 145 9.84 10.91 -14.87
N SER A 146 8.79 11.71 -14.83
CA SER A 146 8.68 12.92 -14.01
C SER A 146 7.69 12.75 -12.87
N HIS A 147 7.84 13.54 -11.81
CA HIS A 147 6.78 13.68 -10.81
C HIS A 147 5.50 14.17 -11.46
N TRP A 148 4.36 13.75 -10.92
CA TRP A 148 3.04 14.16 -11.40
C TRP A 148 2.75 13.76 -12.85
N ARG A 149 3.48 12.77 -13.40
CA ARG A 149 3.24 12.29 -14.75
C ARG A 149 1.80 11.83 -14.94
N VAL A 150 1.24 12.13 -16.10
CA VAL A 150 -0.13 11.72 -16.43
C VAL A 150 -0.26 10.19 -16.53
N SER A 151 -1.37 9.68 -16.00
CA SER A 151 -1.77 8.28 -16.03
C SER A 151 -3.25 8.17 -16.37
N ILE A 152 -3.65 7.08 -17.03
CA ILE A 152 -5.06 6.77 -17.26
C ILE A 152 -5.59 5.90 -16.12
N GLU A 153 -6.75 6.27 -15.57
CA GLU A 153 -7.43 5.51 -14.52
C GLU A 153 -8.90 5.25 -14.89
N ARG A 154 -9.41 4.10 -14.45
CA ARG A 154 -10.83 3.76 -14.59
C ARG A 154 -11.62 4.39 -13.45
N ILE A 155 -12.70 5.09 -13.79
CA ILE A 155 -13.66 5.60 -12.81
C ILE A 155 -14.35 4.41 -12.11
N ASN A 156 -14.85 3.44 -12.90
CA ASN A 156 -15.41 2.20 -12.39
C ASN A 156 -14.53 1.01 -12.79
N ASN A 157 -13.89 0.39 -11.80
CA ASN A 157 -13.03 -0.78 -11.98
C ASN A 157 -13.76 -2.08 -12.37
N ARG A 158 -15.09 -2.08 -12.44
CA ARG A 158 -15.90 -3.20 -12.97
C ARG A 158 -16.10 -3.16 -14.48
N LYS A 159 -15.74 -2.05 -15.13
CA LYS A 159 -15.80 -1.88 -16.58
C LYS A 159 -14.38 -1.78 -17.14
N GLY A 160 -14.22 -2.04 -18.44
CA GLY A 160 -12.96 -1.79 -19.13
C GLY A 160 -12.66 -0.30 -19.30
N TYR A 161 -11.57 -0.01 -20.00
CA TYR A 161 -11.23 1.30 -20.52
C TYR A 161 -12.16 1.63 -21.69
N ILE A 162 -13.34 2.13 -21.35
CA ILE A 162 -14.32 2.62 -22.31
C ILE A 162 -14.49 4.14 -22.17
N LYS A 163 -14.85 4.81 -23.28
CA LYS A 163 -15.14 6.25 -23.30
C LYS A 163 -16.22 6.57 -22.24
N GLY A 164 -15.95 7.56 -21.40
CA GLY A 164 -16.78 7.93 -20.25
C GLY A 164 -16.53 7.14 -18.96
N ASN A 165 -15.72 6.08 -18.98
CA ASN A 165 -15.27 5.36 -17.78
C ASN A 165 -13.78 5.57 -17.45
N CYS A 166 -13.12 6.50 -18.14
CA CYS A 166 -11.72 6.82 -17.95
C CYS A 166 -11.57 8.27 -17.55
N CYS A 167 -10.55 8.55 -16.74
CA CYS A 167 -10.08 9.90 -16.47
C CYS A 167 -8.55 9.90 -16.46
N LEU A 168 -7.95 11.08 -16.54
CA LEU A 168 -6.52 11.27 -16.40
C LEU A 168 -6.20 11.71 -14.96
N ILE A 169 -5.23 11.04 -14.34
CA ILE A 169 -4.78 11.30 -12.98
C ILE A 169 -3.26 11.42 -12.96
N ALA A 170 -2.71 12.11 -11.95
CA ALA A 170 -1.29 12.00 -11.68
C ALA A 170 -0.96 10.56 -11.22
N ALA A 171 0.16 10.02 -11.67
CA ALA A 171 0.52 8.62 -11.44
C ALA A 171 0.66 8.25 -9.96
N GLU A 172 0.89 9.23 -9.09
CA GLU A 172 0.86 9.14 -7.64
C GLU A 172 -0.49 8.61 -7.12
N PHE A 173 -1.59 8.89 -7.81
CA PHE A 173 -2.91 8.39 -7.43
C PHE A 173 -3.25 7.02 -8.08
N ASN A 174 -2.37 6.49 -8.94
CA ASN A 174 -2.59 5.21 -9.61
C ASN A 174 -2.08 4.03 -8.78
N THR A 175 -2.71 3.85 -7.62
CA THR A 175 -2.37 2.79 -6.66
C THR A 175 -3.06 1.49 -7.02
N ALA A 176 -2.31 0.38 -6.95
CA ALA A 176 -2.86 -0.93 -7.27
C ALA A 176 -3.95 -1.34 -6.27
N VAL A 177 -5.16 -1.58 -6.78
CA VAL A 177 -6.25 -2.12 -5.97
C VAL A 177 -6.04 -3.62 -5.76
N HIS A 178 -5.76 -4.01 -4.52
CA HIS A 178 -5.73 -5.41 -4.16
C HIS A 178 -7.16 -5.97 -4.20
N LYS A 179 -7.41 -6.92 -5.11
CA LYS A 179 -8.70 -7.58 -5.25
C LYS A 179 -9.02 -8.38 -3.98
N MET A 180 -9.74 -7.78 -3.04
CA MET A 180 -10.63 -8.53 -2.16
C MET A 180 -11.86 -8.81 -3.01
N ARG A 181 -12.18 -10.10 -3.22
CA ARG A 181 -13.48 -10.46 -3.81
C ARG A 181 -14.48 -10.40 -2.66
N ASP A 182 -15.48 -9.54 -2.75
CA ASP A 182 -16.66 -9.73 -1.90
C ASP A 182 -17.44 -10.98 -2.36
N GLU A 183 -18.47 -11.35 -1.61
CA GLU A 183 -19.35 -12.49 -1.92
C GLU A 183 -20.04 -12.35 -3.28
N ALA A 184 -20.23 -11.11 -3.75
CA ALA A 184 -20.75 -10.80 -5.09
C ALA A 184 -19.64 -10.76 -6.16
N GLY A 185 -18.39 -11.08 -5.82
CA GLY A 185 -17.23 -11.02 -6.71
C GLY A 185 -16.78 -9.61 -7.09
N ALA A 186 -17.39 -8.58 -6.52
CA ALA A 186 -17.02 -7.19 -6.75
C ALA A 186 -15.74 -6.82 -5.97
N PRO A 187 -14.85 -6.03 -6.58
CA PRO A 187 -13.69 -5.49 -5.90
C PRO A 187 -14.15 -4.38 -4.96
N THR A 188 -14.32 -4.71 -3.68
CA THR A 188 -14.40 -3.74 -2.59
C THR A 188 -12.96 -3.50 -2.12
N GLY A 189 -12.27 -2.61 -2.82
CA GLY A 189 -10.89 -2.26 -2.52
C GLY A 189 -10.79 -0.81 -2.09
N SER A 190 -10.44 -0.59 -0.83
CA SER A 190 -10.23 0.74 -0.25
C SER A 190 -9.11 1.55 -0.89
N ALA A 191 -8.03 0.90 -1.33
CA ALA A 191 -6.82 1.63 -1.73
C ALA A 191 -6.97 2.47 -3.02
N GLN A 192 -8.12 2.41 -3.71
CA GLN A 192 -8.37 3.24 -4.88
C GLN A 192 -8.60 4.69 -4.46
N TRP A 193 -7.88 5.61 -5.11
CA TRP A 193 -8.14 7.04 -4.97
C TRP A 193 -9.42 7.44 -5.70
N SER A 194 -10.12 8.40 -5.12
CA SER A 194 -11.27 9.08 -5.72
C SER A 194 -11.18 10.56 -5.37
N LYS A 195 -11.90 11.41 -6.11
CA LYS A 195 -12.01 12.84 -5.79
C LYS A 195 -12.50 13.07 -4.35
N GLN A 196 -13.55 12.35 -3.94
CA GLN A 196 -14.08 12.39 -2.57
C GLN A 196 -13.01 12.03 -1.53
N LYS A 197 -12.22 10.96 -1.75
CA LYS A 197 -11.17 10.56 -0.82
C LYS A 197 -10.05 11.61 -0.72
N VAL A 198 -9.71 12.27 -1.83
CA VAL A 198 -8.74 13.38 -1.82
C VAL A 198 -9.27 14.55 -0.99
N GLU A 199 -10.54 14.89 -1.11
CA GLU A 199 -11.19 15.97 -0.34
C GLU A 199 -11.30 15.63 1.16
N GLU A 200 -11.66 14.39 1.48
CA GLU A 200 -11.82 13.91 2.86
C GLU A 200 -10.50 13.79 3.63
N LEU A 201 -9.37 13.61 2.92
CA LEU A 201 -8.08 13.37 3.55
C LEU A 201 -7.68 14.46 4.55
N VAL A 202 -7.97 15.73 4.25
CA VAL A 202 -7.69 16.87 5.15
C VAL A 202 -8.36 16.68 6.51
N HIS A 203 -9.60 16.19 6.50
CA HIS A 203 -10.35 15.90 7.72
C HIS A 203 -9.79 14.64 8.40
N VAL A 204 -9.57 13.57 7.64
CA VAL A 204 -9.08 12.28 8.16
C VAL A 204 -7.73 12.43 8.86
N ARG A 205 -6.77 13.19 8.28
CA ARG A 205 -5.44 13.38 8.89
C ARG A 205 -5.50 14.13 10.23
N THR A 206 -6.52 14.97 10.45
CA THR A 206 -6.74 15.66 11.74
C THR A 206 -7.46 14.81 12.78
N GLY A 207 -8.04 13.67 12.36
CA GLY A 207 -8.74 12.75 13.26
C GLY A 207 -7.83 12.21 14.36
N GLN A 208 -8.36 12.08 15.58
CA GLN A 208 -7.60 11.58 16.73
C GLN A 208 -7.36 10.07 16.63
N VAL A 209 -6.12 9.64 16.89
CA VAL A 209 -5.80 8.22 17.11
C VAL A 209 -5.97 7.92 18.60
N GLN A 210 -6.69 6.85 18.91
CA GLN A 210 -6.89 6.41 20.30
C GLN A 210 -5.62 5.72 20.82
N ALA A 211 -4.67 6.50 21.34
CA ALA A 211 -3.35 6.03 21.75
C ALA A 211 -3.40 4.85 22.74
N GLN A 212 -4.34 4.85 23.68
CA GLN A 212 -4.53 3.75 24.62
C GLN A 212 -4.92 2.45 23.91
N ARG A 213 -5.90 2.49 23.00
CA ARG A 213 -6.30 1.31 22.20
C ARG A 213 -5.17 0.81 21.31
N LEU A 214 -4.36 1.73 20.78
CA LEU A 214 -3.17 1.37 20.01
C LEU A 214 -2.15 0.63 20.88
N GLN A 215 -1.86 1.16 22.07
CA GLN A 215 -0.94 0.54 23.03
C GLN A 215 -1.43 -0.86 23.46
N GLU A 216 -2.71 -1.00 23.79
CA GLU A 216 -3.35 -2.28 24.12
C GLU A 216 -3.25 -3.27 22.94
N GLY A 217 -3.54 -2.81 21.72
CA GLY A 217 -3.40 -3.60 20.51
C GLY A 217 -1.96 -4.10 20.27
N ILE A 218 -0.97 -3.22 20.47
CA ILE A 218 0.46 -3.57 20.39
C ILE A 218 0.83 -4.60 21.46
N ALA A 219 0.39 -4.41 22.71
CA ALA A 219 0.64 -5.35 23.80
C ALA A 219 0.07 -6.74 23.48
N ILE A 220 -1.19 -6.81 23.03
CA ILE A 220 -1.83 -8.05 22.59
C ILE A 220 -1.07 -8.68 21.41
N ALA A 221 -0.62 -7.86 20.45
CA ALA A 221 0.09 -8.35 19.28
C ALA A 221 1.48 -8.91 19.62
N ARG A 222 2.15 -8.41 20.67
CA ARG A 222 3.44 -8.91 21.16
C ARG A 222 3.31 -10.27 21.82
N ILE A 223 2.23 -10.50 22.56
CA ILE A 223 1.92 -11.81 23.12
C ILE A 223 1.87 -12.79 21.95
N ARG A 224 2.89 -13.64 21.84
CA ARG A 224 2.81 -14.79 20.95
C ARG A 224 1.67 -15.59 21.54
N PRO A 225 0.52 -15.76 20.85
CA PRO A 225 -0.46 -16.69 21.34
C PRO A 225 0.32 -17.99 21.51
N SER A 226 0.47 -18.43 22.75
CA SER A 226 0.90 -19.80 23.00
C SER A 226 0.01 -20.61 22.08
N PRO A 227 0.56 -21.43 21.16
CA PRO A 227 -0.26 -22.25 20.28
C PRO A 227 -1.18 -22.97 21.24
N THR A 228 -2.44 -22.51 21.31
CA THR A 228 -3.26 -22.66 22.51
C THR A 228 -3.20 -24.12 22.88
N GLY A 229 -2.75 -24.36 24.12
CA GLY A 229 -2.29 -25.66 24.61
C GLY A 229 -3.18 -26.78 24.08
N PRO A 230 -2.58 -27.92 23.74
CA PRO A 230 -3.11 -28.90 22.81
C PRO A 230 -4.63 -28.97 22.93
N LEU A 231 -5.33 -28.27 22.03
CA LEU A 231 -6.65 -28.70 21.66
C LEU A 231 -6.38 -30.11 21.15
N SER A 232 -6.62 -31.07 22.03
CA SER A 232 -6.45 -32.49 21.81
C SER A 232 -7.43 -32.84 20.69
N TYR A 233 -7.06 -32.54 19.46
CA TYR A 233 -7.66 -33.06 18.23
C TYR A 233 -7.26 -34.54 18.08
N ARG A 234 -7.22 -35.29 19.20
CA ARG A 234 -6.89 -36.72 19.26
C ARG A 234 -8.01 -37.61 18.73
N THR A 235 -9.13 -37.07 18.26
CA THR A 235 -10.05 -37.86 17.44
C THR A 235 -9.49 -37.92 16.02
N PHE A 236 -8.79 -39.01 15.75
CA PHE A 236 -8.44 -39.50 14.42
C PHE A 236 -9.61 -39.29 13.43
N ARG A 237 -9.32 -38.69 12.27
CA ARG A 237 -10.30 -38.47 11.18
C ARG A 237 -9.67 -38.88 9.87
N GLY A 238 -9.60 -40.20 9.64
CA GLY A 238 -9.52 -40.71 8.28
C GLY A 238 -10.77 -40.30 7.48
N PRO A 239 -10.74 -40.41 6.14
CA PRO A 239 -11.96 -40.35 5.37
C PRO A 239 -12.99 -41.39 5.88
N ASP A 240 -14.28 -41.09 5.79
CA ASP A 240 -15.34 -42.08 6.02
C ASP A 240 -15.40 -43.10 4.86
N GLU A 241 -16.35 -44.02 4.92
CA GLU A 241 -16.56 -45.05 3.87
C GLU A 241 -16.85 -44.44 2.49
N GLU A 242 -17.41 -43.22 2.46
CA GLU A 242 -17.68 -42.45 1.24
C GLU A 242 -16.48 -41.61 0.78
N GLY A 243 -15.34 -41.66 1.49
CA GLY A 243 -14.17 -40.87 1.14
C GLY A 243 -14.23 -39.41 1.60
N ARG A 244 -15.24 -38.99 2.38
CA ARG A 244 -15.41 -37.63 2.91
C ARG A 244 -14.56 -37.45 4.16
N CYS A 245 -14.06 -36.24 4.37
CA CYS A 245 -13.31 -35.87 5.56
C CYS A 245 -14.13 -34.90 6.42
N PHE A 246 -14.04 -35.03 7.74
CA PHE A 246 -14.70 -34.13 8.66
C PHE A 246 -13.86 -32.88 8.95
N CYS A 247 -14.47 -31.71 8.84
CA CYS A 247 -13.82 -30.44 9.14
C CYS A 247 -13.90 -30.14 10.64
N SER A 248 -12.75 -29.96 11.29
CA SER A 248 -12.70 -29.76 12.75
C SER A 248 -13.27 -28.42 13.26
N ARG A 249 -13.55 -27.47 12.36
CA ARG A 249 -14.12 -26.16 12.70
C ARG A 249 -15.64 -26.10 12.52
N CYS A 250 -16.15 -26.44 11.34
CA CYS A 250 -17.60 -26.38 11.10
C CYS A 250 -18.35 -27.66 11.49
N GLY A 251 -17.64 -28.76 11.76
CA GLY A 251 -18.25 -30.01 12.16
C GLY A 251 -18.93 -30.80 11.02
N ILE A 252 -18.66 -30.44 9.77
CA ILE A 252 -19.32 -31.01 8.58
C ILE A 252 -18.38 -31.97 7.84
N TRP A 253 -18.91 -33.11 7.38
CA TRP A 253 -18.24 -34.02 6.45
C TRP A 253 -18.28 -33.46 5.03
N LYS A 254 -17.12 -33.35 4.39
CA LYS A 254 -16.96 -32.79 3.03
C LYS A 254 -16.01 -33.64 2.19
N TRP A 255 -16.16 -33.59 0.87
CA TRP A 255 -15.24 -34.25 -0.06
C TRP A 255 -13.80 -33.77 0.10
N GLN A 256 -12.82 -34.64 -0.19
CA GLN A 256 -11.39 -34.32 -0.08
C GLN A 256 -10.98 -33.11 -0.94
N SER A 257 -11.66 -32.90 -2.07
CA SER A 257 -11.49 -31.72 -2.94
C SER A 257 -11.76 -30.39 -2.21
N GLU A 258 -12.54 -30.40 -1.13
CA GLU A 258 -12.83 -29.24 -0.30
C GLU A 258 -11.75 -28.96 0.75
N TYR A 259 -10.64 -29.69 0.74
CA TYR A 259 -9.51 -29.50 1.64
C TYR A 259 -8.25 -29.13 0.86
N SER A 260 -7.35 -28.41 1.52
CA SER A 260 -6.01 -28.16 0.97
C SER A 260 -5.09 -29.33 1.34
N LYS A 261 -4.23 -29.74 0.40
CA LYS A 261 -3.18 -30.73 0.65
C LYS A 261 -2.18 -30.18 1.68
N CYS A 262 -1.72 -31.05 2.57
CA CYS A 262 -0.69 -30.75 3.57
C CYS A 262 0.21 -31.97 3.76
N ALA A 263 1.40 -31.94 3.17
CA ALA A 263 2.34 -33.06 3.24
C ALA A 263 2.79 -33.38 4.68
N ALA A 264 2.76 -32.40 5.59
CA ALA A 264 3.11 -32.59 6.99
C ALA A 264 1.99 -33.27 7.82
N SER A 265 0.77 -33.34 7.28
CA SER A 265 -0.35 -34.02 7.95
C SER A 265 -0.30 -35.53 7.68
N ARG A 266 -0.63 -36.35 8.69
CA ARG A 266 -0.69 -37.81 8.55
C ARG A 266 -1.67 -38.27 7.44
N THR A 267 -2.73 -37.51 7.20
CA THR A 267 -3.72 -37.80 6.14
C THR A 267 -3.38 -37.12 4.80
N GLY A 268 -2.27 -36.38 4.72
CA GLY A 268 -1.95 -35.57 3.55
C GLY A 268 -2.88 -34.35 3.34
N MET A 269 -3.79 -34.07 4.28
CA MET A 269 -4.79 -32.99 4.18
C MET A 269 -4.83 -32.11 5.43
N GLN A 270 -5.24 -30.84 5.25
CA GLN A 270 -5.52 -29.93 6.36
C GLN A 270 -6.75 -30.39 7.17
N PRO A 271 -6.80 -30.15 8.49
CA PRO A 271 -7.96 -30.48 9.33
C PRO A 271 -9.17 -29.55 9.09
N LEU A 272 -8.93 -28.41 8.44
CA LEU A 272 -9.95 -27.43 8.09
C LEU A 272 -10.29 -27.53 6.60
N CYS A 273 -11.59 -27.51 6.27
CA CYS A 273 -12.01 -27.32 4.88
C CYS A 273 -11.54 -25.94 4.38
N LYS A 274 -11.43 -25.78 3.05
CA LYS A 274 -10.93 -24.57 2.38
C LYS A 274 -11.65 -23.31 2.85
N GLN A 275 -12.97 -23.36 3.00
CA GLN A 275 -13.76 -22.23 3.53
C GLN A 275 -13.35 -21.88 4.96
N CYS A 276 -13.41 -22.85 5.89
CA CYS A 276 -13.03 -22.64 7.28
C CYS A 276 -11.56 -22.18 7.45
N ALA A 277 -10.66 -22.66 6.60
CA ALA A 277 -9.27 -22.22 6.55
C ALA A 277 -9.15 -20.78 6.04
N CYS A 278 -9.93 -20.41 5.02
CA CYS A 278 -10.03 -19.05 4.51
C CYS A 278 -10.55 -18.09 5.59
N ASP A 279 -11.67 -18.42 6.24
CA ASP A 279 -12.27 -17.61 7.30
C ASP A 279 -11.32 -17.44 8.49
N ALA A 280 -10.57 -18.50 8.85
CA ALA A 280 -9.59 -18.46 9.94
C ALA A 280 -8.45 -17.50 9.59
N LYS A 281 -7.97 -17.60 8.35
CA LYS A 281 -6.93 -16.71 7.84
C LYS A 281 -7.42 -15.26 7.79
N LEU A 282 -8.64 -15.00 7.30
CA LEU A 282 -9.22 -13.66 7.27
C LEU A 282 -9.34 -13.09 8.69
N THR A 283 -9.89 -13.87 9.64
CA THR A 283 -10.01 -13.47 11.05
C THR A 283 -8.64 -13.14 11.65
N TRP A 284 -7.64 -13.99 11.43
CA TRP A 284 -6.28 -13.75 11.90
C TRP A 284 -5.66 -12.49 11.27
N LEU A 285 -5.87 -12.27 9.97
CA LEU A 285 -5.41 -11.09 9.26
C LEU A 285 -6.09 -9.79 9.73
N GLN A 286 -7.27 -9.85 10.36
CA GLN A 286 -7.89 -8.69 11.02
C GLN A 286 -7.18 -8.28 12.32
N THR A 287 -6.35 -9.17 12.90
CA THR A 287 -5.56 -8.82 14.08
C THR A 287 -4.31 -8.03 13.69
N LEU A 288 -3.87 -7.11 14.55
CA LEU A 288 -2.64 -6.34 14.36
C LEU A 288 -1.43 -7.26 14.11
N ARG A 289 -1.29 -8.32 14.92
CA ARG A 289 -0.24 -9.34 14.77
C ARG A 289 -0.31 -10.05 13.43
N GLY A 290 -1.50 -10.53 13.05
CA GLY A 290 -1.65 -11.31 11.83
C GLY A 290 -1.40 -10.48 10.58
N HIS A 291 -1.86 -9.24 10.57
CA HIS A 291 -1.54 -8.30 9.49
C HIS A 291 -0.04 -8.00 9.43
N GLY A 292 0.59 -7.66 10.55
CA GLY A 292 2.03 -7.36 10.62
C GLY A 292 2.89 -8.52 10.11
N ILE A 293 2.61 -9.75 10.54
CA ILE A 293 3.31 -10.97 10.07
C ILE A 293 3.09 -11.18 8.57
N SER A 294 1.89 -10.92 8.06
CA SER A 294 1.59 -11.03 6.63
C SER A 294 2.39 -10.02 5.78
N LEU A 295 2.53 -8.78 6.27
CA LEU A 295 3.37 -7.76 5.64
C LEU A 295 4.84 -8.17 5.63
N LEU A 296 5.38 -8.62 6.76
CA LEU A 296 6.77 -9.10 6.87
C LEU A 296 7.05 -10.29 5.95
N THR A 297 6.13 -11.23 5.86
CA THR A 297 6.25 -12.39 4.96
C THR A 297 6.34 -11.93 3.50
N THR A 298 5.51 -10.95 3.12
CA THR A 298 5.53 -10.36 1.77
C THR A 298 6.83 -9.60 1.50
N ALA A 299 7.27 -8.77 2.45
CA ALA A 299 8.51 -8.00 2.36
C ALA A 299 9.74 -8.93 2.24
N ARG A 300 9.80 -9.98 3.06
CA ARG A 300 10.86 -11.00 3.00
C ARG A 300 10.92 -11.70 1.65
N ARG A 301 9.76 -12.15 1.13
CA ARG A 301 9.69 -12.77 -0.20
C ARG A 301 10.19 -11.82 -1.30
N ARG A 302 9.81 -10.53 -1.23
CA ARG A 302 10.30 -9.51 -2.17
C ARG A 302 11.83 -9.36 -2.08
N ALA A 303 12.37 -9.27 -0.86
CA ALA A 303 13.82 -9.20 -0.62
C ALA A 303 14.57 -10.41 -1.20
N THR A 304 14.07 -11.62 -0.98
CA THR A 304 14.66 -12.84 -1.56
C THR A 304 14.60 -12.81 -3.08
N SER A 305 13.48 -12.39 -3.68
CA SER A 305 13.32 -12.32 -5.14
C SER A 305 14.21 -11.27 -5.83
N ARG A 306 14.77 -10.34 -5.06
CA ARG A 306 15.61 -9.23 -5.53
C ARG A 306 17.04 -9.32 -4.97
N LYS A 307 17.47 -10.50 -4.54
CA LYS A 307 18.82 -10.73 -4.04
C LYS A 307 19.85 -10.28 -5.08
N GLY A 308 20.80 -9.43 -4.67
CA GLY A 308 21.80 -8.82 -5.54
C GLY A 308 21.39 -7.50 -6.20
N VAL A 309 20.12 -7.10 -6.11
CA VAL A 309 19.64 -5.77 -6.56
C VAL A 309 19.58 -4.79 -5.40
N TRP A 310 19.19 -5.26 -4.21
CA TRP A 310 19.15 -4.44 -3.00
C TRP A 310 20.37 -4.70 -2.13
N THR A 311 20.87 -3.64 -1.51
CA THR A 311 21.96 -3.70 -0.54
C THR A 311 21.43 -4.10 0.84
N GLY A 312 22.26 -4.81 1.62
CA GLY A 312 21.94 -5.25 2.97
C GLY A 312 21.14 -6.56 3.09
N ALA A 313 20.99 -7.04 4.32
CA ALA A 313 20.18 -8.20 4.67
C ALA A 313 18.80 -7.78 5.19
N PHE A 314 17.78 -8.58 4.90
CA PHE A 314 16.45 -8.37 5.46
C PHE A 314 16.52 -8.48 7.00
N ALA A 315 16.22 -7.40 7.70
CA ALA A 315 16.37 -7.28 9.15
C ALA A 315 15.18 -6.55 9.76
N LEU A 316 13.97 -6.99 9.40
CA LEU A 316 12.72 -6.60 10.05
C LEU A 316 12.06 -7.81 10.71
N ASP A 317 11.61 -7.63 11.95
CA ASP A 317 10.72 -8.54 12.63
C ASP A 317 9.40 -7.87 13.02
N LEU A 318 8.56 -8.59 13.79
CA LEU A 318 7.26 -8.07 14.20
C LEU A 318 7.40 -6.92 15.20
N ASP A 319 8.38 -6.96 16.11
CA ASP A 319 8.54 -5.90 17.10
C ASP A 319 8.98 -4.60 16.44
N ASP A 320 9.86 -4.66 15.44
CA ASP A 320 10.24 -3.49 14.64
C ASP A 320 9.01 -2.79 14.04
N ILE A 321 8.06 -3.56 13.48
CA ILE A 321 6.82 -3.02 12.90
C ILE A 321 5.91 -2.40 13.95
N LEU A 322 5.80 -3.03 15.13
CA LEU A 322 4.98 -2.51 16.22
C LEU A 322 5.60 -1.25 16.84
N VAL A 323 6.93 -1.19 16.95
CA VAL A 323 7.67 0.00 17.36
C VAL A 323 7.47 1.13 16.35
N MET A 324 7.64 0.87 15.04
CA MET A 324 7.35 1.87 14.00
C MET A 324 5.92 2.41 14.12
N LEU A 325 4.93 1.54 14.34
CA LEU A 325 3.54 1.94 14.46
C LEU A 325 3.33 2.86 15.66
N TRP A 326 3.93 2.52 16.81
CA TRP A 326 3.87 3.35 18.00
C TRP A 326 4.58 4.69 17.80
N MET A 327 5.80 4.67 17.27
CA MET A 327 6.62 5.86 17.03
C MET A 327 5.94 6.84 16.07
N GLN A 328 5.18 6.33 15.09
CA GLN A 328 4.37 7.12 14.18
C GLN A 328 2.98 7.48 14.75
N GLY A 329 2.70 7.21 16.04
CA GLY A 329 1.42 7.51 16.67
C GLY A 329 0.22 6.81 16.03
N GLY A 330 0.43 5.66 15.38
CA GLY A 330 -0.59 4.96 14.60
C GLY A 330 -0.98 5.66 13.30
N ARG A 331 -0.12 6.52 12.74
CA ARG A 331 -0.39 7.32 11.54
C ARG A 331 0.51 6.97 10.37
N CYS A 332 0.05 7.28 9.16
CA CYS A 332 0.82 7.17 7.94
C CYS A 332 2.00 8.15 7.97
N TYR A 333 3.20 7.66 7.66
CA TYR A 333 4.43 8.46 7.68
C TYR A 333 4.40 9.69 6.76
N TYR A 334 3.74 9.59 5.59
CA TYR A 334 3.68 10.69 4.63
C TYR A 334 2.52 11.65 4.88
N SER A 335 1.34 11.12 5.21
CA SER A 335 0.10 11.90 5.18
C SER A 335 -0.53 12.18 6.54
N GLY A 336 -0.03 11.56 7.62
CA GLY A 336 -0.59 11.70 8.95
C GLY A 336 -1.96 11.05 9.14
N VAL A 337 -2.56 10.43 8.10
CA VAL A 337 -3.84 9.73 8.25
C VAL A 337 -3.72 8.57 9.24
N PRO A 338 -4.71 8.35 10.12
CA PRO A 338 -4.75 7.18 10.99
C PRO A 338 -4.67 5.88 10.18
N LEU A 339 -3.77 4.99 10.57
CA LEU A 339 -3.59 3.70 9.92
C LEU A 339 -4.59 2.68 10.44
N HIS A 340 -5.29 2.02 9.52
CA HIS A 340 -6.09 0.87 9.87
C HIS A 340 -5.23 -0.39 9.88
N CYS A 341 -5.11 -0.99 11.06
CA CYS A 341 -4.17 -2.09 11.30
C CYS A 341 -4.71 -3.49 10.95
N ALA A 342 -5.96 -3.58 10.47
CA ALA A 342 -6.65 -4.83 10.18
C ALA A 342 -6.66 -5.10 8.66
N ALA A 343 -6.46 -6.36 8.23
CA ALA A 343 -6.53 -6.67 6.79
C ALA A 343 -7.98 -6.74 6.34
N GLY A 344 -8.43 -5.72 5.62
CA GLY A 344 -9.77 -5.72 5.05
C GLY A 344 -9.91 -4.73 3.91
N PRO A 345 -11.13 -4.56 3.39
CA PRO A 345 -11.45 -3.56 2.37
C PRO A 345 -11.52 -2.14 2.94
N ALA A 346 -10.79 -1.86 4.02
CA ALA A 346 -10.89 -0.61 4.76
C ALA A 346 -9.82 0.39 4.33
N ASP A 347 -10.21 1.65 4.31
CA ASP A 347 -9.35 2.76 3.95
C ASP A 347 -8.17 2.88 4.90
N TRP A 348 -7.06 3.37 4.35
CA TRP A 348 -5.85 3.66 5.10
C TRP A 348 -5.23 2.43 5.76
N ALA A 349 -5.49 1.25 5.20
CA ALA A 349 -4.84 0.02 5.63
C ALA A 349 -3.33 0.18 5.53
N TRP A 350 -2.60 -0.10 6.61
CA TRP A 350 -1.15 0.07 6.62
C TRP A 350 -0.40 -0.89 5.68
N SER A 351 0.79 -0.46 5.28
CA SER A 351 1.79 -1.22 4.54
C SER A 351 3.20 -0.75 4.94
N ILE A 352 4.20 -1.58 4.66
CA ILE A 352 5.62 -1.24 4.81
C ILE A 352 6.09 -0.56 3.52
N GLU A 353 6.70 0.61 3.66
CA GLU A 353 7.38 1.33 2.57
C GLU A 353 8.85 1.50 2.89
N ARG A 354 9.69 1.47 1.85
CA ARG A 354 11.13 1.70 1.98
C ARG A 354 11.43 3.17 1.68
N LEU A 355 12.26 3.80 2.50
CA LEU A 355 12.71 5.18 2.29
C LEU A 355 13.82 5.28 1.24
N ASP A 356 14.59 4.22 1.06
CA ASP A 356 15.56 4.02 0.00
C ASP A 356 15.27 2.70 -0.73
N ASN A 357 14.96 2.78 -2.02
CA ASN A 357 14.64 1.63 -2.87
C ASN A 357 15.87 0.77 -3.20
N SER A 358 17.07 1.30 -3.04
CA SER A 358 18.34 0.57 -3.20
C SER A 358 18.69 -0.28 -1.98
N VAL A 359 18.15 0.06 -0.80
CA VAL A 359 18.35 -0.68 0.44
C VAL A 359 17.19 -1.65 0.67
N THR A 360 17.49 -2.80 1.26
CA THR A 360 16.47 -3.79 1.64
C THR A 360 15.60 -3.29 2.81
N TYR A 361 14.75 -4.17 3.35
CA TYR A 361 13.90 -3.85 4.49
C TYR A 361 14.70 -3.94 5.80
N THR A 362 14.93 -2.79 6.45
CA THR A 362 15.53 -2.65 7.78
C THR A 362 14.73 -1.62 8.58
N LYS A 363 14.89 -1.61 9.92
CA LYS A 363 14.16 -0.67 10.78
C LYS A 363 14.46 0.80 10.50
N GLU A 364 15.66 1.10 10.00
CA GLU A 364 16.08 2.47 9.63
C GLU A 364 15.62 2.88 8.23
N ASN A 365 15.36 1.90 7.35
CA ASN A 365 14.98 2.16 5.95
C ASN A 365 13.48 1.94 5.71
N CYS A 366 12.69 1.66 6.74
CA CYS A 366 11.27 1.35 6.58
C CYS A 366 10.41 2.24 7.45
N VAL A 367 9.24 2.55 6.91
CA VAL A 367 8.18 3.30 7.58
C VAL A 367 6.84 2.65 7.26
N LEU A 368 5.82 2.98 8.05
CA LEU A 368 4.46 2.53 7.81
C LEU A 368 3.67 3.61 7.09
N ILE A 369 3.05 3.24 5.98
CA ILE A 369 2.23 4.13 5.17
C ILE A 369 0.84 3.54 5.00
N ALA A 370 -0.14 4.38 4.71
CA ALA A 370 -1.41 3.91 4.20
C ALA A 370 -1.20 3.36 2.78
N ARG A 371 -1.87 2.25 2.47
CA ARG A 371 -1.69 1.51 1.21
C ARG A 371 -2.00 2.36 -0.03
N GLU A 372 -2.89 3.34 0.10
CA GLU A 372 -3.18 4.36 -0.91
C GLU A 372 -1.92 5.08 -1.40
N PHE A 373 -0.89 5.22 -0.55
CA PHE A 373 0.38 5.87 -0.88
C PHE A 373 1.43 4.89 -1.39
N GLN A 374 1.13 3.59 -1.47
CA GLN A 374 2.06 2.57 -1.97
C GLN A 374 1.94 2.43 -3.49
N THR A 375 2.57 3.34 -4.21
CA THR A 375 2.61 3.34 -5.68
C THR A 375 3.77 2.51 -6.22
N SER A 376 3.65 2.09 -7.48
CA SER A 376 4.76 1.40 -8.15
C SER A 376 5.88 2.36 -8.49
N ASP A 377 7.12 1.97 -8.24
CA ASP A 377 8.27 2.68 -8.77
C ASP A 377 8.38 2.43 -10.29
N HIS A 378 8.36 3.51 -11.05
CA HIS A 378 8.50 3.50 -12.51
C HIS A 378 9.86 4.01 -12.97
N SER A 379 10.79 4.29 -12.06
CA SER A 379 12.20 4.42 -12.41
C SER A 379 12.66 3.07 -13.00
N ARG A 380 13.30 3.10 -14.17
CA ARG A 380 13.83 1.87 -14.79
C ARG A 380 14.93 1.28 -13.90
N LYS A 381 15.42 0.08 -14.23
CA LYS A 381 16.43 -0.75 -13.52
C LYS A 381 17.70 -0.05 -12.99
N ASN A 382 17.89 1.24 -13.22
CA ASN A 382 18.95 2.07 -12.67
C ASN A 382 18.42 2.85 -11.46
N ALA A 383 17.90 2.15 -10.46
CA ALA A 383 17.55 2.72 -9.14
C ALA A 383 18.84 3.02 -8.35
N ALA A 384 19.74 3.82 -8.95
CA ALA A 384 21.00 4.25 -8.36
C ALA A 384 20.81 5.46 -7.42
N TYR A 385 19.57 5.93 -7.26
CA TYR A 385 19.24 7.10 -6.46
C TYR A 385 18.24 6.71 -5.36
N PRO A 386 18.30 7.35 -4.18
CA PRO A 386 17.30 7.20 -3.12
C PRO A 386 15.91 7.52 -3.67
N VAL A 387 14.83 7.08 -3.02
CA VAL A 387 13.42 7.09 -3.48
C VAL A 387 13.04 8.39 -4.20
N PHE A 388 13.28 8.42 -5.52
CA PHE A 388 12.84 9.44 -6.47
C PHE A 388 12.06 8.77 -7.61
N GLY A 389 11.44 7.62 -7.30
CA GLY A 389 10.46 7.03 -8.18
C GLY A 389 9.39 8.06 -8.47
N THR A 390 9.12 8.26 -9.75
CA THR A 390 8.36 9.43 -10.22
C THR A 390 6.98 9.54 -9.64
N ALA A 391 6.31 8.40 -9.45
CA ALA A 391 5.00 8.30 -8.84
C ALA A 391 5.03 8.00 -7.33
N GLN A 392 6.19 7.87 -6.69
CA GLN A 392 6.28 7.60 -5.25
C GLN A 392 5.86 8.83 -4.45
N TRP A 393 5.19 8.59 -3.34
CA TRP A 393 4.75 9.64 -2.42
C TRP A 393 5.88 10.06 -1.49
N SER A 394 5.92 11.36 -1.19
CA SER A 394 6.77 11.97 -0.18
C SER A 394 5.93 12.91 0.68
N ARG A 395 6.46 13.32 1.84
CA ARG A 395 5.83 14.37 2.67
C ARG A 395 5.67 15.67 1.89
N SER A 396 6.66 16.03 1.06
CA SER A 396 6.59 17.23 0.20
C SER A 396 5.40 17.17 -0.74
N LYS A 397 5.20 16.04 -1.44
CA LYS A 397 4.04 15.86 -2.34
C LYS A 397 2.71 15.89 -1.60
N VAL A 398 2.62 15.23 -0.45
CA VAL A 398 1.41 15.29 0.39
C VAL A 398 1.13 16.72 0.80
N ASN A 399 2.13 17.44 1.29
CA ASN A 399 1.99 18.83 1.72
C ASN A 399 1.61 19.75 0.55
N HIS A 400 2.06 19.45 -0.66
CA HIS A 400 1.64 20.17 -1.86
C HIS A 400 0.15 19.98 -2.14
N VAL A 401 -0.36 18.74 -2.05
CA VAL A 401 -1.76 18.43 -2.37
C VAL A 401 -2.72 18.92 -1.28
N TRP A 402 -2.35 18.73 -0.01
CA TRP A 402 -3.27 18.89 1.13
C TRP A 402 -2.83 19.96 2.12
N GLY A 403 -1.81 20.75 1.80
CA GLY A 403 -1.20 21.73 2.70
C GLY A 403 -0.33 21.07 3.78
N LEU A 404 0.42 21.88 4.52
CA LEU A 404 1.28 21.39 5.61
C LEU A 404 0.47 20.56 6.60
N TYR A 405 1.00 19.39 6.94
CA TYR A 405 0.60 18.67 8.14
C TYR A 405 1.39 19.27 9.32
N HIS A 406 0.70 19.97 10.23
CA HIS A 406 1.34 20.51 11.42
C HIS A 406 1.69 19.38 12.38
N GLU A 407 2.97 19.01 12.43
CA GLU A 407 3.52 18.04 13.38
C GLU A 407 3.45 18.53 14.84
N ASP A 408 3.08 19.80 15.07
CA ASP A 408 3.00 20.44 16.39
C ASP A 408 2.01 19.75 17.36
N CYS A 409 1.16 18.83 16.88
CA CYS A 409 0.34 17.98 17.74
C CYS A 409 1.09 16.78 18.36
N GLU A 410 2.25 16.37 17.83
CA GLU A 410 2.95 15.14 18.26
C GLU A 410 3.92 15.35 19.44
N ALA A 411 4.38 16.58 19.68
CA ALA A 411 5.34 16.87 20.76
C ALA A 411 4.79 16.61 22.19
N ARG A 412 3.50 16.28 22.35
CA ARG A 412 2.87 16.03 23.65
C ARG A 412 2.75 14.56 24.07
N VAL A 413 3.02 13.58 23.20
CA VAL A 413 2.72 12.15 23.50
C VAL A 413 3.95 11.33 23.95
N VAL A 414 5.18 11.83 23.77
CA VAL A 414 6.40 10.99 23.91
C VAL A 414 6.92 10.82 25.34
N GLN A 415 6.27 11.35 26.38
CA GLN A 415 6.83 11.29 27.76
C GLN A 415 6.61 9.98 28.55
N GLY A 416 6.18 8.86 27.94
CA GLY A 416 5.71 7.71 28.75
C GLY A 416 5.96 6.30 28.25
N PHE A 417 6.84 6.03 27.28
CA PHE A 417 7.06 4.64 26.85
C PHE A 417 8.06 3.92 27.78
N PRO A 418 7.65 2.87 28.52
CA PRO A 418 8.61 2.04 29.25
C PRO A 418 9.42 1.24 28.24
N GLY A 419 10.75 1.39 28.28
CA GLY A 419 11.66 0.54 27.52
C GLY A 419 11.45 -0.93 27.88
N PRO A 420 11.69 -1.87 26.94
CA PRO A 420 11.67 -3.28 27.26
C PRO A 420 12.77 -3.58 28.28
N ASN A 421 12.36 -4.08 29.46
CA ASN A 421 13.28 -4.70 30.43
C ASN A 421 13.74 -6.07 29.95
#